data_AF-I0Q3J3-F1
#
_entry.id   AF-I0Q3J3-F1
#
_cell.length_a   1.000
_cell.length_b   1.000
_cell.length_c   1.000
_cell.angle_alpha   90.00
_cell.angle_beta   90.00
_cell.angle_gamma   90.00
#
_symmetry.space_group_name_H-M   'P 1'
#
loop_
_entity.id
_entity.type
_entity.pdbx_description
1 polymer ?
#
loop_
_entity_poly.entity_id
_entity_poly.type
_entity_poly.pdbx_seq_one_letter_code
_entity_poly.pdbx_strand_id
1 'polypeptide(L)'
;MSEELEIQVLEMSEKFNEKKEALKAFSEEIPEQSDLPTVPQEENIFNIFSVDYGVKGKDLNTLTDAVQNRMIEQNKYIKKIIQEFNTIYETFQLLDDDYIKRISDSLIVAKKANITALQGLEESKSYQENNKNLLNDVFKQNKDLIDILKKHHKKLEELEQLEDKQSEINNEIDSLKAKLKTLVEIENSFNDLRLQVEEIQNNLKNDVDKMNVRLIEEDKNITLIVEKFQTELEEKQKEISFLRKGFYTLGVAVVIIVLFLLFKGM
;
A
#
# COMPACT_ATOMS: atom_id res chain seq x y z
N MET A 1 -19.00 41.26 27.21
CA MET A 1 -19.75 42.48 27.59
C MET A 1 -19.67 42.50 29.10
N SER A 2 -18.89 43.40 29.70
CA SER A 2 -18.61 43.37 31.14
C SER A 2 -19.81 43.89 31.92
N GLU A 3 -20.05 43.34 33.13
CA GLU A 3 -21.03 43.83 34.12
C GLU A 3 -20.99 45.35 34.31
N GLU A 4 -19.82 45.94 34.13
CA GLU A 4 -19.58 47.38 34.22
C GLU A 4 -20.33 48.21 33.17
N LEU A 5 -20.56 47.65 31.97
CA LEU A 5 -21.35 48.29 30.92
C LEU A 5 -22.85 48.19 31.21
N GLU A 6 -23.30 47.13 31.89
CA GLU A 6 -24.68 46.99 32.36
C GLU A 6 -25.00 47.97 33.49
N ILE A 7 -24.08 48.14 34.45
CA ILE A 7 -24.24 49.07 35.58
C ILE A 7 -24.33 50.53 35.09
N GLN A 8 -23.45 50.95 34.19
CA GLN A 8 -23.46 52.33 33.65
C GLN A 8 -24.77 52.65 32.92
N VAL A 9 -25.35 51.67 32.24
CA VAL A 9 -26.59 51.82 31.47
C VAL A 9 -27.79 51.92 32.39
N LEU A 10 -27.77 51.14 33.47
CA LEU A 10 -28.81 51.22 34.50
C LEU A 10 -28.83 52.62 35.13
N GLU A 11 -27.67 53.13 35.55
CA GLU A 11 -27.55 54.47 36.13
C GLU A 11 -27.99 55.58 35.14
N MET A 12 -27.66 55.44 33.86
CA MET A 12 -28.06 56.40 32.82
C MET A 12 -29.59 56.38 32.61
N SER A 13 -30.18 55.18 32.59
CA SER A 13 -31.62 55.00 32.45
C SER A 13 -32.40 55.56 33.64
N GLU A 14 -31.86 55.42 34.86
CA GLU A 14 -32.47 56.00 36.07
C GLU A 14 -32.47 57.53 35.99
N LYS A 15 -31.32 58.15 35.69
CA LYS A 15 -31.20 59.61 35.54
C LYS A 15 -32.09 60.17 34.43
N PHE A 16 -32.20 59.47 33.30
CA PHE A 16 -33.10 59.84 32.21
C PHE A 16 -34.57 59.83 32.66
N ASN A 17 -34.99 58.77 33.36
CA ASN A 17 -36.36 58.65 33.84
C ASN A 17 -36.71 59.71 34.89
N GLU A 18 -35.77 60.03 35.80
CA GLU A 18 -35.96 61.13 36.77
C GLU A 18 -36.21 62.47 36.08
N LYS A 19 -35.38 62.82 35.10
CA LYS A 19 -35.50 64.09 34.37
C LYS A 19 -36.78 64.13 33.52
N LYS A 20 -37.18 63.00 32.94
CA LYS A 20 -38.43 62.86 32.20
C LYS A 20 -39.67 63.09 33.08
N GLU A 21 -39.71 62.51 34.27
CA GLU A 21 -40.85 62.71 35.19
C GLU A 21 -40.90 64.15 35.73
N ALA A 22 -39.75 64.79 35.97
CA ALA A 22 -39.69 66.20 36.34
C ALA A 22 -40.31 67.10 35.25
N LEU A 23 -39.99 66.85 33.98
CA LEU A 23 -40.56 67.58 32.83
C LEU A 23 -42.07 67.37 32.68
N LYS A 24 -42.53 66.15 32.91
CA LYS A 24 -43.96 65.82 32.87
C LYS A 24 -44.73 66.58 33.94
N ALA A 25 -44.27 66.51 35.20
CA ALA A 25 -44.86 67.23 36.32
C ALA A 25 -44.91 68.74 36.08
N PHE A 26 -43.85 69.31 35.48
CA PHE A 26 -43.85 70.72 35.10
C PHE A 26 -44.89 71.07 34.03
N SER A 27 -45.04 70.24 32.99
CA SER A 27 -46.02 70.48 31.91
C SER A 27 -47.45 70.54 32.44
N GLU A 28 -47.74 69.84 33.53
CA GLU A 28 -49.03 69.77 34.20
C GLU A 28 -49.27 70.97 35.15
N GLU A 29 -48.22 71.73 35.52
CA GLU A 29 -48.28 72.87 36.45
C GLU A 29 -48.35 74.25 35.76
N ILE A 30 -48.46 74.31 34.43
CA ILE A 30 -48.57 75.58 33.70
C ILE A 30 -49.94 76.21 34.03
N PRO A 31 -49.99 77.39 34.68
CA PRO A 31 -51.25 78.00 35.09
C PRO A 31 -52.06 78.49 33.89
N GLU A 32 -53.38 78.46 34.01
CA GLU A 32 -54.28 79.06 33.02
C GLU A 32 -54.08 80.58 32.94
N GLN A 33 -54.17 81.12 31.73
CA GLN A 33 -54.17 82.55 31.50
C GLN A 33 -55.43 83.16 32.13
N SER A 34 -55.27 84.16 32.97
CA SER A 34 -56.39 84.94 33.52
C SER A 34 -56.17 86.42 33.28
N ASP A 35 -57.26 87.10 32.92
CA ASP A 35 -57.26 88.50 32.50
C ASP A 35 -56.74 89.45 33.58
N LEU A 36 -56.19 90.59 33.15
CA LEU A 36 -55.79 91.65 34.07
C LEU A 36 -57.03 92.29 34.70
N PRO A 37 -57.00 92.59 36.01
CA PRO A 37 -58.09 93.30 36.65
C PRO A 37 -58.23 94.71 36.09
N THR A 38 -59.43 95.28 36.19
CA THR A 38 -59.74 96.65 35.76
C THR A 38 -60.23 97.49 36.92
N VAL A 39 -60.23 98.82 36.75
CA VAL A 39 -60.86 99.72 37.73
C VAL A 39 -62.39 99.70 37.59
N PRO A 40 -63.14 99.99 38.67
CA PRO A 40 -64.59 100.14 38.59
C PRO A 40 -64.97 101.21 37.57
N GLN A 41 -65.99 100.94 36.76
CA GLN A 41 -66.48 101.88 35.75
C GLN A 41 -67.71 102.66 36.20
N GLU A 42 -68.49 102.10 37.13
CA GLU A 42 -69.73 102.70 37.62
C GLU A 42 -69.80 102.68 39.16
N GLU A 43 -70.40 103.71 39.77
CA GLU A 43 -70.85 103.69 41.17
C GLU A 43 -72.37 103.79 41.28
N ASN A 44 -72.93 103.03 42.21
CA ASN A 44 -74.35 103.05 42.52
C ASN A 44 -74.66 104.14 43.53
N ILE A 45 -75.52 105.08 43.15
CA ILE A 45 -76.05 106.09 44.08
C ILE A 45 -77.40 105.60 44.61
N PHE A 46 -77.45 105.37 45.93
CA PHE A 46 -78.63 104.87 46.65
C PHE A 46 -79.24 103.54 46.13
N ASN A 47 -78.48 102.72 45.38
CA ASN A 47 -78.97 101.49 44.73
C ASN A 47 -80.09 101.69 43.68
N ILE A 48 -80.28 102.90 43.16
CA ILE A 48 -81.41 103.22 42.25
C ILE A 48 -80.96 103.63 40.85
N PHE A 49 -79.74 104.18 40.70
CA PHE A 49 -79.16 104.53 39.40
C PHE A 49 -77.63 104.39 39.44
N SER A 50 -77.03 103.88 38.35
CA SER A 50 -75.58 103.86 38.12
C SER A 50 -75.11 105.17 37.51
N VAL A 51 -73.97 105.68 37.95
CA VAL A 51 -73.26 106.80 37.30
C VAL A 51 -71.80 106.43 37.08
N ASP A 52 -71.14 107.12 36.15
CA ASP A 52 -69.71 106.94 35.89
C ASP A 52 -68.89 107.11 37.18
N TYR A 53 -68.06 106.11 37.47
CA TYR A 53 -67.21 106.13 38.65
C TYR A 53 -65.99 107.01 38.43
N GLY A 54 -65.87 108.06 39.24
CA GLY A 54 -64.63 108.82 39.34
C GLY A 54 -63.54 107.98 40.01
N VAL A 55 -62.68 107.36 39.20
CA VAL A 55 -61.54 106.54 39.66
C VAL A 55 -60.73 107.30 40.72
N LYS A 56 -60.57 106.72 41.90
CA LYS A 56 -59.85 107.33 43.02
C LYS A 56 -58.42 106.80 43.07
N GLY A 57 -57.53 107.53 43.74
CA GLY A 57 -56.13 107.10 43.92
C GLY A 57 -56.00 105.70 44.55
N LYS A 58 -56.93 105.31 45.44
CA LYS A 58 -56.97 103.95 46.02
C LYS A 58 -57.25 102.85 44.98
N ASP A 59 -58.06 103.15 43.97
CA ASP A 59 -58.46 102.17 42.94
C ASP A 59 -57.30 101.95 41.96
N LEU A 60 -56.55 103.02 41.65
CA LEU A 60 -55.30 102.94 40.90
C LEU A 60 -54.21 102.20 41.66
N ASN A 61 -54.06 102.42 42.97
CA ASN A 61 -53.11 101.68 43.80
C ASN A 61 -53.47 100.17 43.82
N THR A 62 -54.75 99.84 44.00
CA THR A 62 -55.22 98.45 43.99
C THR A 62 -54.99 97.78 42.63
N LEU A 63 -55.29 98.46 41.53
CA LEU A 63 -54.98 97.97 40.18
C LEU A 63 -53.47 97.78 39.99
N THR A 64 -52.66 98.73 40.44
CA THR A 64 -51.20 98.68 40.32
C THR A 64 -50.63 97.50 41.10
N ASP A 65 -51.06 97.29 42.34
CA ASP A 65 -50.65 96.15 43.17
C ASP A 65 -51.04 94.82 42.51
N ALA A 66 -52.25 94.73 41.96
CA ALA A 66 -52.70 93.52 41.29
C ALA A 66 -51.91 93.23 40.00
N VAL A 67 -51.62 94.25 39.18
CA VAL A 67 -50.78 94.14 37.99
C VAL A 67 -49.34 93.75 38.36
N GLN A 68 -48.76 94.37 39.39
CA GLN A 68 -47.41 94.05 39.86
C GLN A 68 -47.32 92.62 40.37
N ASN A 69 -48.28 92.18 41.19
CA ASN A 69 -48.35 90.80 41.67
C ASN A 69 -48.46 89.81 40.50
N ARG A 70 -49.26 90.13 39.48
CA ARG A 70 -49.37 89.34 38.24
C ARG A 70 -48.04 89.25 37.48
N MET A 71 -47.34 90.37 37.32
CA MET A 71 -46.02 90.40 36.67
C MET A 71 -44.97 89.61 37.45
N ILE A 72 -44.97 89.69 38.78
CA ILE A 72 -44.09 88.91 39.66
C ILE A 72 -44.36 87.43 39.51
N GLU A 73 -45.63 87.02 39.52
CA GLU A 73 -46.07 85.64 39.31
C GLU A 73 -45.65 85.12 37.93
N GLN A 74 -45.92 85.87 36.85
CA GLN A 74 -45.48 85.51 35.50
C GLN A 74 -43.95 85.37 35.39
N ASN A 75 -43.18 86.25 36.02
CA ASN A 75 -41.72 86.15 36.02
C ASN A 75 -41.22 84.87 36.73
N LYS A 76 -41.89 84.42 37.81
CA LYS A 76 -41.59 83.12 38.44
C LYS A 76 -41.81 81.97 37.46
N TYR A 77 -42.93 81.97 36.74
CA TYR A 77 -43.22 80.95 35.73
C TYR A 77 -42.24 80.98 34.55
N ILE A 78 -41.89 82.16 34.03
CA ILE A 78 -40.88 82.32 32.97
C ILE A 78 -39.53 81.74 33.42
N LYS A 79 -39.08 82.04 34.64
CA LYS A 79 -37.84 81.46 35.19
C LYS A 79 -37.91 79.93 35.27
N LYS A 80 -39.05 79.39 35.70
CA LYS A 80 -39.27 77.93 35.77
C LYS A 80 -39.25 77.30 34.37
N ILE A 81 -39.94 77.90 33.38
CA ILE A 81 -39.89 77.48 31.97
C ILE A 81 -38.44 77.39 31.47
N ILE A 82 -37.62 78.43 31.71
CA ILE A 82 -36.22 78.47 31.27
C ILE A 82 -35.40 77.35 31.93
N GLN A 83 -35.60 77.09 33.22
CA GLN A 83 -34.92 76.00 33.93
C GLN A 83 -35.26 74.64 33.33
N GLU A 84 -36.52 74.43 32.98
CA GLU A 84 -36.97 73.16 32.39
C GLU A 84 -36.47 72.97 30.96
N PHE A 85 -36.33 74.04 30.17
CA PHE A 85 -35.64 73.96 28.87
C PHE A 85 -34.18 73.49 29.00
N ASN A 86 -33.46 73.91 30.06
CA ASN A 86 -32.13 73.39 30.35
C ASN A 86 -32.18 71.90 30.73
N THR A 87 -33.16 71.50 31.54
CA THR A 87 -33.39 70.08 31.88
C THR A 87 -33.65 69.23 30.64
N ILE A 88 -34.43 69.72 29.66
CA ILE A 88 -34.66 69.05 28.37
C ILE A 88 -33.33 68.86 27.64
N TYR A 89 -32.52 69.91 27.53
CA TYR A 89 -31.23 69.88 26.84
C TYR A 89 -30.26 68.87 27.47
N GLU A 90 -30.12 68.90 28.80
CA GLU A 90 -29.31 67.93 29.55
C GLU A 90 -29.76 66.48 29.32
N THR A 91 -31.08 66.26 29.28
CA THR A 91 -31.67 64.93 29.07
C THR A 91 -31.33 64.38 27.69
N PHE A 92 -31.44 65.20 26.64
CA PHE A 92 -31.07 64.80 25.28
C PHE A 92 -29.56 64.58 25.14
N GLN A 93 -28.74 65.40 25.79
CA GLN A 93 -27.29 65.25 25.73
C GLN A 93 -26.79 63.99 26.45
N LEU A 94 -27.36 63.65 27.60
CA LEU A 94 -27.10 62.36 28.28
C LEU A 94 -27.45 61.17 27.38
N LEU A 95 -28.56 61.27 26.65
CA LEU A 95 -29.01 60.22 25.74
C LEU A 95 -28.07 60.10 24.54
N ASP A 96 -27.72 61.21 23.89
CA ASP A 96 -26.79 61.23 22.76
C ASP A 96 -25.40 60.68 23.15
N ASP A 97 -24.85 61.08 24.31
CA ASP A 97 -23.54 60.62 24.77
C ASP A 97 -23.52 59.10 25.02
N ASP A 98 -24.55 58.53 25.67
CA ASP A 98 -24.64 57.07 25.91
C ASP A 98 -24.87 56.29 24.61
N TYR A 99 -25.77 56.75 23.74
CA TYR A 99 -26.05 56.10 22.48
C TYR A 99 -24.82 56.10 21.55
N ILE A 100 -24.13 57.24 21.42
CA ILE A 100 -22.92 57.34 20.58
C ILE A 100 -21.79 56.48 21.16
N LYS A 101 -21.61 56.46 22.49
CA LYS A 101 -20.63 55.60 23.15
C LYS A 101 -20.91 54.12 22.87
N ARG A 102 -22.15 53.66 23.03
CA ARG A 102 -22.56 52.27 22.76
C ARG A 102 -22.35 51.88 21.30
N ILE A 103 -22.68 52.76 20.35
CA ILE A 103 -22.43 52.53 18.92
C ILE A 103 -20.92 52.39 18.68
N SER A 104 -20.10 53.28 19.25
CA SER A 104 -18.64 53.23 19.13
C SER A 104 -18.05 51.92 19.69
N ASP A 105 -18.45 51.53 20.90
CA ASP A 105 -18.00 50.29 21.55
C ASP A 105 -18.39 49.05 20.72
N SER A 106 -19.63 49.02 20.21
CA SER A 106 -20.11 47.95 19.33
C SER A 106 -19.29 47.86 18.05
N LEU A 107 -18.96 49.00 17.43
CA LEU A 107 -18.10 49.04 16.23
C LEU A 107 -16.68 48.55 16.52
N ILE A 108 -16.10 48.88 17.69
CA ILE A 108 -14.77 48.40 18.09
C ILE A 108 -14.79 46.88 18.27
N VAL A 109 -15.81 46.34 18.94
CA VAL A 109 -15.97 44.88 19.13
C VAL A 109 -16.18 44.19 17.79
N ALA A 110 -17.04 44.72 16.92
CA ALA A 110 -17.28 44.19 15.59
C ALA A 110 -16.01 44.19 14.73
N LYS A 111 -15.21 45.26 14.79
CA LYS A 111 -13.92 45.35 14.11
C LYS A 111 -12.94 44.29 14.63
N LYS A 112 -12.85 44.11 15.94
CA LYS A 112 -11.98 43.07 16.54
C LYS A 112 -12.40 41.66 16.12
N ALA A 113 -13.71 41.38 16.12
CA ALA A 113 -14.26 40.12 15.64
C ALA A 113 -13.95 39.90 14.16
N ASN A 114 -14.09 40.92 13.32
CA ASN A 114 -13.77 40.86 11.89
C ASN A 114 -12.29 40.57 11.64
N ILE A 115 -11.38 41.25 12.35
CA ILE A 115 -9.92 40.99 12.26
C ILE A 115 -9.60 39.55 12.65
N THR A 116 -10.19 39.06 13.74
CA THR A 116 -10.00 37.68 14.20
C THR A 116 -10.52 36.66 13.17
N ALA A 117 -11.68 36.93 12.56
CA ALA A 117 -12.24 36.09 11.51
C ALA A 117 -11.36 36.08 10.24
N LEU A 118 -10.78 37.22 9.85
CA LEU A 118 -9.85 37.32 8.73
C LEU A 118 -8.56 36.54 8.99
N GLN A 119 -8.00 36.62 10.20
CA GLN A 119 -6.85 35.81 10.61
C GLN A 119 -7.15 34.32 10.54
N GLY A 120 -8.29 33.89 11.10
CA GLY A 120 -8.73 32.49 11.01
C GLY A 120 -8.94 32.01 9.58
N LEU A 121 -9.44 32.88 8.69
CA LEU A 121 -9.58 32.57 7.26
C LEU A 121 -8.22 32.38 6.57
N GLU A 122 -7.23 33.21 6.90
CA GLU A 122 -5.87 33.11 6.34
C GLU A 122 -5.16 31.83 6.83
N GLU A 123 -5.24 31.54 8.13
CA GLU A 123 -4.74 30.29 8.70
C GLU A 123 -5.41 29.08 8.04
N SER A 124 -6.74 29.10 7.88
CA SER A 124 -7.47 28.02 7.22
C SER A 124 -7.02 27.82 5.77
N LYS A 125 -6.72 28.89 5.02
CA LYS A 125 -6.16 28.78 3.66
C LYS A 125 -4.77 28.15 3.68
N SER A 126 -3.91 28.54 4.64
CA SER A 126 -2.58 27.94 4.80
C SER A 126 -2.68 26.44 5.12
N TYR A 127 -3.57 26.04 6.04
CA TYR A 127 -3.84 24.64 6.34
C TYR A 127 -4.33 23.86 5.11
N GLN A 128 -5.22 24.44 4.30
CA GLN A 128 -5.69 23.80 3.07
C GLN A 128 -4.56 23.57 2.05
N GLU A 129 -3.69 24.56 1.86
CA GLU A 129 -2.56 24.42 0.93
C GLU A 129 -1.53 23.38 1.44
N ASN A 130 -1.23 23.38 2.74
CA ASN A 130 -0.37 22.36 3.35
C ASN A 130 -0.95 20.95 3.19
N ASN A 131 -2.26 20.77 3.42
CA ASN A 131 -2.94 19.49 3.23
C ASN A 131 -2.91 19.03 1.77
N LYS A 132 -3.07 19.95 0.82
CA LYS A 132 -2.95 19.66 -0.62
C LYS A 132 -1.53 19.19 -0.98
N ASN A 133 -0.51 19.81 -0.42
CA ASN A 133 0.88 19.39 -0.62
C ASN A 133 1.14 18.00 -0.02
N LEU A 134 0.68 17.75 1.22
CA LEU A 134 0.78 16.44 1.85
C LEU A 134 0.08 15.35 1.02
N LEU A 135 -1.11 15.65 0.50
CA LEU A 135 -1.84 14.72 -0.35
C LEU A 135 -1.08 14.41 -1.66
N ASN A 136 -0.47 15.42 -2.28
CA ASN A 136 0.38 15.22 -3.45
C ASN A 136 1.59 14.34 -3.16
N ASP A 137 2.24 14.53 -2.00
CA ASP A 137 3.36 13.69 -1.57
C ASP A 137 2.93 12.23 -1.36
N VAL A 138 1.77 12.01 -0.73
CA VAL A 138 1.17 10.68 -0.58
C VAL A 138 0.87 10.05 -1.94
N PHE A 139 0.30 10.80 -2.89
CA PHE A 139 0.07 10.29 -4.24
C PHE A 139 1.35 9.89 -4.95
N LYS A 140 2.41 10.70 -4.82
CA LYS A 140 3.72 10.39 -5.40
C LYS A 140 4.32 9.12 -4.78
N GLN A 141 4.32 9.01 -3.45
CA GLN A 141 4.81 7.82 -2.75
C GLN A 141 4.03 6.56 -3.16
N ASN A 142 2.70 6.65 -3.25
CA ASN A 142 1.87 5.53 -3.68
C ASN A 142 2.16 5.11 -5.13
N LYS A 143 2.43 6.08 -6.02
CA LYS A 143 2.83 5.79 -7.40
C LYS A 143 4.17 5.04 -7.44
N ASP A 144 5.16 5.51 -6.69
CA ASP A 144 6.48 4.88 -6.60
C ASP A 144 6.37 3.45 -6.04
N LEU A 145 5.54 3.25 -5.01
CA LEU A 145 5.21 1.92 -4.47
C LEU A 145 4.58 1.00 -5.50
N ILE A 146 3.60 1.48 -6.27
CA ILE A 146 2.97 0.71 -7.35
C ILE A 146 4.02 0.29 -8.40
N ASP A 147 4.93 1.17 -8.78
CA ASP A 147 5.98 0.85 -9.75
C ASP A 147 6.97 -0.20 -9.22
N ILE A 148 7.30 -0.13 -7.93
CA ILE A 148 8.10 -1.17 -7.26
C ILE A 148 7.34 -2.51 -7.24
N LEU A 149 6.06 -2.50 -6.87
CA LEU A 149 5.23 -3.72 -6.84
C LEU A 149 5.11 -4.36 -8.23
N LYS A 150 4.94 -3.57 -9.30
CA LYS A 150 4.94 -4.08 -10.68
C LYS A 150 6.26 -4.76 -11.04
N LYS A 151 7.40 -4.18 -10.63
CA LYS A 151 8.72 -4.81 -10.86
C LYS A 151 8.85 -6.13 -10.10
N HIS A 152 8.37 -6.20 -8.86
CA HIS A 152 8.36 -7.44 -8.09
C HIS A 152 7.43 -8.49 -8.68
N HIS A 153 6.24 -8.08 -9.15
CA HIS A 153 5.31 -8.98 -9.82
C HIS A 153 5.92 -9.63 -11.06
N LYS A 154 6.60 -8.85 -11.91
CA LYS A 154 7.32 -9.40 -13.07
C LYS A 154 8.40 -10.41 -12.67
N LYS A 155 9.15 -10.14 -11.60
CA LYS A 155 10.15 -11.10 -11.08
C LYS A 155 9.50 -12.38 -10.54
N LEU A 156 8.29 -12.31 -9.98
CA LEU A 156 7.55 -13.49 -9.55
C LEU A 156 7.12 -14.34 -10.74
N GLU A 157 6.64 -13.74 -11.83
CA GLU A 157 6.33 -14.46 -13.07
C GLU A 157 7.58 -15.15 -13.65
N GLU A 158 8.74 -14.47 -13.61
CA GLU A 158 10.02 -15.06 -14.04
C GLU A 158 10.42 -16.27 -13.15
N LEU A 159 10.12 -16.25 -11.86
CA LEU A 159 10.37 -17.37 -10.94
C LEU A 159 9.45 -18.55 -11.22
N GLU A 160 8.16 -18.30 -11.50
CA GLU A 160 7.19 -19.35 -11.86
C GLU A 160 7.65 -20.10 -13.12
N GLN A 161 8.13 -19.37 -14.14
CA GLN A 161 8.70 -19.99 -15.35
C GLN A 161 9.96 -20.83 -15.08
N LEU A 162 10.75 -20.48 -14.06
CA LEU A 162 11.91 -21.28 -13.66
C LEU A 162 11.49 -22.56 -12.93
N GLU A 163 10.42 -22.50 -12.13
CA GLU A 163 9.84 -23.67 -11.48
C GLU A 163 9.34 -24.70 -12.50
N ASP A 164 8.64 -24.24 -13.55
CA ASP A 164 8.20 -25.10 -14.66
C ASP A 164 9.39 -25.79 -15.35
N LYS A 165 10.45 -25.03 -15.67
CA LYS A 165 11.67 -25.59 -16.26
C LYS A 165 12.36 -26.58 -15.33
N GLN A 166 12.34 -26.33 -14.02
CA GLN A 166 12.91 -27.24 -13.04
C GLN A 166 12.13 -28.57 -12.99
N SER A 167 10.80 -28.50 -13.12
CA SER A 167 9.96 -29.70 -13.25
C SER A 167 10.29 -30.51 -14.50
N GLU A 168 10.48 -29.84 -15.65
CA GLU A 168 10.90 -30.48 -16.90
C GLU A 168 12.26 -31.18 -16.76
N ILE A 169 13.26 -30.49 -16.20
CA ILE A 169 14.59 -31.04 -15.92
C ILE A 169 14.50 -32.28 -15.01
N ASN A 170 13.65 -32.25 -13.98
CA ASN A 170 13.48 -33.39 -13.08
C ASN A 170 12.91 -34.62 -13.82
N ASN A 171 11.95 -34.41 -14.72
CA ASN A 171 11.41 -35.49 -15.56
C ASN A 171 12.48 -36.09 -16.49
N GLU A 172 13.33 -35.24 -17.08
CA GLU A 172 14.46 -35.70 -17.88
C GLU A 172 15.47 -36.51 -17.06
N ILE A 173 15.80 -36.05 -15.86
CA ILE A 173 16.69 -36.76 -14.93
C ILE A 173 16.13 -38.14 -14.60
N ASP A 174 14.83 -38.26 -14.32
CA ASP A 174 14.22 -39.55 -14.00
C ASP A 174 14.20 -40.50 -15.20
N SER A 175 13.98 -39.98 -16.41
CA SER A 175 14.13 -40.74 -17.66
C SER A 175 15.58 -41.23 -17.85
N LEU A 176 16.57 -40.38 -17.59
CA LEU A 176 17.98 -40.74 -17.66
C LEU A 176 18.37 -41.79 -16.62
N LYS A 177 17.87 -41.69 -15.38
CA LYS A 177 18.06 -42.73 -14.35
C LYS A 177 17.51 -44.08 -14.80
N ALA A 178 16.33 -44.11 -15.41
CA ALA A 178 15.74 -45.34 -15.94
C ALA A 178 16.62 -45.97 -17.04
N LYS A 179 17.11 -45.16 -17.99
CA LYS A 179 18.05 -45.63 -19.02
C LYS A 179 19.36 -46.13 -18.43
N LEU A 180 19.91 -45.44 -17.42
CA LEU A 180 21.13 -45.88 -16.74
C LEU A 180 20.95 -47.26 -16.11
N LYS A 181 19.80 -47.52 -15.47
CA LYS A 181 19.49 -48.84 -14.90
C LYS A 181 19.52 -49.93 -15.97
N THR A 182 18.92 -49.69 -17.14
CA THR A 182 18.96 -50.66 -18.25
C THR A 182 20.36 -50.91 -18.77
N LEU A 183 21.24 -49.89 -18.77
CA LEU A 183 22.62 -50.04 -19.19
C LEU A 183 23.43 -50.92 -18.22
N VAL A 184 23.20 -50.77 -16.92
CA VAL A 184 23.80 -51.64 -15.89
C VAL A 184 23.36 -53.09 -16.06
N GLU A 185 22.09 -53.33 -16.39
CA GLU A 185 21.58 -54.69 -16.68
C GLU A 185 22.26 -55.30 -17.92
N ILE A 186 22.51 -54.50 -18.96
CA ILE A 186 23.27 -54.92 -20.15
C ILE A 186 24.73 -55.23 -19.78
N GLU A 187 25.38 -54.40 -18.98
CA GLU A 187 26.77 -54.62 -18.54
C GLU A 187 26.91 -55.95 -17.78
N ASN A 188 25.98 -56.25 -16.87
CA ASN A 188 25.97 -57.52 -16.16
C ASN A 188 25.80 -58.71 -17.09
N SER A 189 24.87 -58.61 -18.05
CA SER A 189 24.64 -59.65 -19.06
C SER A 189 25.86 -59.87 -19.96
N PHE A 190 26.58 -58.79 -20.31
CA PHE A 190 27.82 -58.86 -21.07
C PHE A 190 28.94 -59.54 -20.29
N ASN A 191 29.06 -59.26 -18.98
CA ASN A 191 30.01 -59.94 -18.11
C ASN A 191 29.72 -61.44 -17.98
N ASP A 192 28.45 -61.83 -17.87
CA ASP A 192 28.05 -63.24 -17.84
C ASP A 192 28.42 -63.95 -19.16
N LEU A 193 28.09 -63.33 -20.31
CA LEU A 193 28.47 -63.85 -21.61
C LEU A 193 30.00 -64.00 -21.76
N ARG A 194 30.78 -63.03 -21.25
CA ARG A 194 32.25 -63.11 -21.24
C ARG A 194 32.74 -64.34 -20.47
N LEU A 195 32.16 -64.63 -19.30
CA LEU A 195 32.51 -65.82 -18.52
C LEU A 195 32.15 -67.12 -19.26
N GLN A 196 30.97 -67.18 -19.89
CA GLN A 196 30.57 -68.33 -20.71
C GLN A 196 31.53 -68.56 -21.88
N VAL A 197 31.96 -67.51 -22.56
CA VAL A 197 32.96 -67.61 -23.65
C VAL A 197 34.29 -68.13 -23.13
N GLU A 198 34.77 -67.64 -21.99
CA GLU A 198 36.02 -68.10 -21.37
C GLU A 198 35.94 -69.59 -20.99
N GLU A 199 34.81 -70.05 -20.45
CA GLU A 199 34.57 -71.47 -20.17
C GLU A 199 34.58 -72.32 -21.43
N ILE A 200 33.86 -71.90 -22.49
CA ILE A 200 33.84 -72.60 -23.77
C ILE A 200 35.25 -72.67 -24.37
N GLN A 201 36.02 -71.59 -24.32
CA GLN A 201 37.40 -71.56 -24.82
C GLN A 201 38.29 -72.55 -24.06
N ASN A 202 38.16 -72.63 -22.72
CA ASN A 202 38.91 -73.57 -21.90
C ASN A 202 38.52 -75.03 -22.21
N ASN A 203 37.23 -75.31 -22.35
CA ASN A 203 36.72 -76.63 -22.70
C ASN A 203 37.22 -77.06 -24.10
N LEU A 204 37.13 -76.17 -25.10
CA LEU A 204 37.63 -76.43 -26.45
C LEU A 204 39.13 -76.70 -26.44
N LYS A 205 39.91 -75.90 -25.69
CA LYS A 205 41.36 -76.12 -25.55
C LYS A 205 41.65 -77.51 -24.98
N ASN A 206 40.96 -77.90 -23.92
CA ASN A 206 41.10 -79.24 -23.32
C ASN A 206 40.75 -80.36 -24.33
N ASP A 207 39.70 -80.19 -25.13
CA ASP A 207 39.31 -81.17 -26.13
C ASP A 207 40.31 -81.27 -27.29
N VAL A 208 40.88 -80.15 -27.73
CA VAL A 208 41.98 -80.11 -28.70
C VAL A 208 43.23 -80.80 -28.13
N ASP A 209 43.58 -80.52 -26.88
CA ASP A 209 44.74 -81.15 -26.22
C ASP A 209 44.55 -82.68 -26.12
N LYS A 210 43.35 -83.15 -25.72
CA LYS A 210 43.02 -84.59 -25.72
C LYS A 210 43.07 -85.21 -27.11
N MET A 211 42.61 -84.48 -28.13
CA MET A 211 42.66 -84.94 -29.52
C MET A 211 44.10 -85.08 -30.01
N ASN A 212 44.95 -84.10 -29.70
CA ASN A 212 46.37 -84.13 -30.02
C ASN A 212 47.08 -85.33 -29.36
N VAL A 213 46.77 -85.63 -28.09
CA VAL A 213 47.31 -86.82 -27.41
C VAL A 213 46.87 -88.11 -28.12
N ARG A 214 45.57 -88.24 -28.44
CA ARG A 214 45.06 -89.41 -29.19
C ARG A 214 45.70 -89.56 -30.57
N LEU A 215 45.86 -88.47 -31.32
CA LEU A 215 46.53 -88.49 -32.62
C LEU A 215 47.98 -88.97 -32.51
N ILE A 216 48.74 -88.52 -31.51
CA ILE A 216 50.10 -88.99 -31.25
C ILE A 216 50.11 -90.49 -30.92
N GLU A 217 49.13 -90.97 -30.16
CA GLU A 217 49.00 -92.40 -29.82
C GLU A 217 48.63 -93.25 -31.04
N GLU A 218 47.69 -92.79 -31.86
CA GLU A 218 47.32 -93.45 -33.12
C GLU A 218 48.50 -93.48 -34.11
N ASP A 219 49.25 -92.39 -34.25
CA ASP A 219 50.45 -92.31 -35.10
C ASP A 219 51.53 -93.33 -34.66
N LYS A 220 51.77 -93.46 -33.35
CA LYS A 220 52.65 -94.50 -32.79
C LYS A 220 52.15 -95.91 -33.08
N ASN A 221 50.85 -96.16 -32.91
CA ASN A 221 50.26 -97.47 -33.18
C ASN A 221 50.38 -97.83 -34.67
N ILE A 222 50.14 -96.88 -35.58
CA ILE A 222 50.33 -97.08 -37.03
C ILE A 222 51.80 -97.37 -37.33
N THR A 223 52.74 -96.63 -36.72
CA THR A 223 54.18 -96.85 -36.90
C THR A 223 54.58 -98.28 -36.49
N LEU A 224 54.12 -98.75 -35.32
CA LEU A 224 54.36 -100.13 -34.87
C LEU A 224 53.78 -101.18 -35.84
N ILE A 225 52.58 -100.95 -36.37
CA ILE A 225 51.97 -101.84 -37.37
C ILE A 225 52.81 -101.86 -38.65
N VAL A 226 53.26 -100.70 -39.13
CA VAL A 226 54.11 -100.59 -40.32
C VAL A 226 55.45 -101.29 -40.11
N GLU A 227 56.11 -101.10 -38.97
CA GLU A 227 57.36 -101.79 -38.61
C GLU A 227 57.17 -103.32 -38.55
N LYS A 228 56.06 -103.78 -37.97
CA LYS A 228 55.73 -105.21 -37.95
C LYS A 228 55.56 -105.78 -39.37
N PHE A 229 54.81 -105.09 -40.24
CA PHE A 229 54.65 -105.52 -41.63
C PHE A 229 55.97 -105.48 -42.40
N GLN A 230 56.83 -104.49 -42.19
CA GLN A 230 58.17 -104.45 -42.80
C GLN A 230 59.01 -105.65 -42.37
N THR A 231 59.02 -105.98 -41.09
CA THR A 231 59.74 -107.15 -40.55
C THR A 231 59.23 -108.45 -41.17
N GLU A 232 57.91 -108.63 -41.24
CA GLU A 232 57.28 -109.80 -41.82
C GLU A 232 57.57 -109.92 -43.34
N LEU A 233 57.62 -108.78 -44.04
CA LEU A 233 58.03 -108.71 -45.45
C LEU A 233 59.50 -109.12 -45.63
N GLU A 234 60.41 -108.63 -44.78
CA GLU A 234 61.83 -109.01 -44.79
C GLU A 234 62.03 -110.51 -44.52
N GLU A 235 61.30 -111.09 -43.57
CA GLU A 235 61.30 -112.53 -43.31
C GLU A 235 60.83 -113.32 -44.54
N LYS A 236 59.72 -112.92 -45.16
CA LYS A 236 59.21 -113.56 -46.38
C LYS A 236 60.18 -113.44 -47.54
N GLN A 237 60.87 -112.30 -47.70
CA GLN A 237 61.93 -112.15 -48.69
C GLN A 237 63.12 -113.07 -48.42
N LYS A 238 63.52 -113.28 -47.15
CA LYS A 238 64.55 -114.26 -46.77
C LYS A 238 64.11 -115.69 -47.09
N GLU A 239 62.87 -116.07 -46.80
CA GLU A 239 62.32 -117.38 -47.18
C GLU A 239 62.35 -117.59 -48.70
N ILE A 240 61.91 -116.60 -49.48
CA ILE A 240 61.94 -116.66 -50.96
C ILE A 240 63.38 -116.78 -51.47
N SER A 241 64.32 -116.03 -50.89
CA SER A 241 65.76 -116.11 -51.20
C SER A 241 66.32 -117.52 -50.92
N PHE A 242 65.98 -118.10 -49.77
CA PHE A 242 66.37 -119.46 -49.40
C PHE A 242 65.80 -120.49 -50.37
N LEU A 243 64.50 -120.42 -50.70
CA LEU A 243 63.86 -121.27 -51.69
C LEU A 243 64.53 -121.13 -53.07
N ARG A 244 64.84 -119.91 -53.50
CA ARG A 244 65.53 -119.65 -54.78
C ARG A 244 66.92 -120.31 -54.81
N LYS A 245 67.68 -120.23 -53.71
CA LYS A 245 68.97 -120.94 -53.57
C LYS A 245 68.79 -122.47 -53.56
N GLY A 246 67.72 -122.98 -52.93
CA GLY A 246 67.33 -124.38 -52.97
C GLY A 246 67.01 -124.87 -54.39
N PHE A 247 66.25 -124.10 -55.17
CA PHE A 247 65.97 -124.42 -56.58
C PHE A 247 67.23 -124.35 -57.44
N TYR A 248 68.15 -123.39 -57.19
CA TYR A 248 69.43 -123.34 -57.88
C TYR A 248 70.29 -124.58 -57.61
N THR A 249 70.38 -125.02 -56.35
CA THR A 249 71.13 -126.24 -55.98
C THR A 249 70.50 -127.50 -56.59
N LEU A 250 69.17 -127.60 -56.61
CA LEU A 250 68.47 -128.68 -57.32
C LEU A 250 68.74 -128.63 -58.83
N GLY A 251 68.68 -127.45 -59.44
CA GLY A 251 68.95 -127.26 -60.86
C GLY A 251 70.37 -127.68 -61.24
N VAL A 252 71.37 -127.31 -60.43
CA VAL A 252 72.76 -127.75 -60.60
C VAL A 252 72.88 -129.26 -60.44
N ALA A 253 72.23 -129.86 -59.43
CA ALA A 253 72.23 -131.31 -59.24
C ALA A 253 71.62 -132.06 -60.42
N VAL A 254 70.52 -131.57 -60.99
CA VAL A 254 69.90 -132.15 -62.20
C VAL A 254 70.83 -132.04 -63.40
N VAL A 255 71.50 -130.91 -63.61
CA VAL A 255 72.48 -130.76 -64.70
C VAL A 255 73.65 -131.72 -64.51
N ILE A 256 74.14 -131.91 -63.28
CA ILE A 256 75.19 -132.90 -62.97
C ILE A 256 74.71 -134.33 -63.26
N ILE A 257 73.46 -134.67 -62.90
CA ILE A 257 72.86 -136.00 -63.19
C ILE A 257 72.71 -136.21 -64.70
N VAL A 258 72.26 -135.19 -65.44
CA VAL A 258 72.12 -135.25 -66.90
C VAL A 258 73.48 -135.38 -67.58
N LEU A 259 74.51 -134.65 -67.11
CA LEU A 259 75.89 -134.83 -67.57
C LEU A 259 76.41 -136.24 -67.24
N PHE A 260 76.11 -136.77 -66.06
CA PHE A 260 76.49 -138.13 -65.67
C PHE A 260 75.80 -139.19 -66.56
N LEU A 261 74.56 -138.96 -66.97
CA LEU A 261 73.82 -139.81 -67.90
C LEU A 261 74.34 -139.69 -69.34
N LEU A 262 74.74 -138.50 -69.78
CA LEU A 262 75.32 -138.27 -71.11
C LEU A 262 76.73 -138.88 -71.27
N PHE A 263 77.48 -139.06 -70.18
CA PHE A 263 78.83 -139.67 -70.21
C PHE A 263 78.85 -141.18 -69.91
N LYS A 264 77.73 -141.83 -69.55
CA LYS A 264 77.65 -143.28 -69.28
C LYS A 264 77.24 -144.11 -70.51
N GLY A 265 77.11 -143.46 -71.67
CA GLY A 265 76.85 -144.07 -72.97
C GLY A 265 77.98 -143.83 -73.97
N MET A 266 79.23 -144.02 -73.52
CA MET A 266 80.41 -144.35 -74.34
C MET A 266 81.05 -145.60 -73.76
#